data_AF-A0AA39IPJ1-F1
#
_entry.id   AF-A0AA39IPJ1-F1
#
_cell.length_a   1.000
_cell.length_b   1.000
_cell.length_c   1.000
_cell.angle_alpha   90.00
_cell.angle_beta   90.00
_cell.angle_gamma   90.00
#
_symmetry.space_group_name_H-M   'P 1'
#
loop_
_entity.id
_entity.type
_entity.pdbx_description
1 polymer ?
#
loop_
_entity_poly.entity_id
_entity_poly.type
_entity_poly.pdbx_seq_one_letter_code
_entity_poly.pdbx_strand_id
1 'polypeptide(L)'
;MLFVRFCQGFPVSVVFAALGSIPQRWGGCEQRGRFVAILSSSYQIAPIFAMVLAAAFCSSAYGWEGVYYLFGITTILSGLVFFVLYSDTPLDTRLFKIKQLPGIAVKPPNKTGSVPYKAIFTSLSVWALWLTAFGDALGHQMFLMYGPTYMNKVLKFNIAQTGLLAALPFLLCIAVKVLAGMFLDKAGFPDIQKKTRLLSSGSQAAMTLCFALLIALPATASFLSQIVFTCIILFSGLHNVGLFSGCQIVAKQFSHVLTLVISMEIGTVALILPGIVSSLAPHNEESEVSG
;
A
#
# COMPACT_ATOMS: atom_id res chain seq x y z
N MET A 1 20.32 -0.76 -16.41
CA MET A 1 18.95 -0.57 -15.87
C MET A 1 18.77 -1.19 -14.48
N LEU A 2 19.23 -2.44 -14.23
CA LEU A 2 19.12 -3.11 -12.92
C LEU A 2 19.79 -2.35 -11.77
N PHE A 3 21.00 -1.81 -11.97
CA PHE A 3 21.70 -1.02 -10.95
C PHE A 3 20.90 0.22 -10.51
N VAL A 4 20.31 0.96 -11.46
CA VAL A 4 19.46 2.13 -11.16
C VAL A 4 18.22 1.72 -10.37
N ARG A 5 17.61 0.57 -10.71
CA ARG A 5 16.46 0.02 -9.96
C ARG A 5 16.83 -0.37 -8.54
N PHE A 6 18.02 -0.95 -8.35
CA PHE A 6 18.56 -1.23 -7.02
C PHE A 6 18.76 0.06 -6.21
N CYS A 7 19.36 1.09 -6.82
CA CYS A 7 19.53 2.41 -6.18
C CYS A 7 18.19 3.08 -5.86
N GLN A 8 17.15 2.88 -6.66
CA GLN A 8 15.80 3.40 -6.38
C GLN A 8 15.10 2.64 -5.24
N GLY A 9 15.39 1.35 -5.05
CA GLY A 9 14.80 0.53 -3.98
C GLY A 9 15.28 0.90 -2.58
N PHE A 10 16.54 1.32 -2.44
CA PHE A 10 17.12 1.64 -1.12
C PHE A 10 16.44 2.83 -0.41
N PRO A 11 16.19 3.99 -1.06
CA PRO A 11 15.44 5.08 -0.43
C PRO A 11 14.01 4.69 -0.04
N VAL A 12 13.35 3.87 -0.84
CA VAL A 12 11.97 3.44 -0.59
C VAL A 12 11.88 2.62 0.71
N SER A 13 12.85 1.74 0.98
CA SER A 13 12.87 0.97 2.24
C SER A 13 13.07 1.86 3.47
N VAL A 14 13.90 2.91 3.36
CA VAL A 14 14.11 3.90 4.42
C VAL A 14 12.82 4.66 4.72
N VAL A 15 12.02 4.99 3.70
CA VAL A 15 10.71 5.65 3.89
C VAL A 15 9.77 4.76 4.71
N PHE A 16 9.70 3.45 4.44
CA PHE A 16 8.86 2.54 5.25
C PHE A 16 9.29 2.47 6.72
N ALA A 17 10.60 2.52 7.00
CA ALA A 17 11.10 2.63 8.38
C ALA A 17 10.70 3.97 9.03
N ALA A 18 10.78 5.07 8.28
CA ALA A 18 10.39 6.40 8.75
C ALA A 18 8.88 6.52 9.04
N LEU A 19 8.02 5.91 8.22
CA LEU A 19 6.57 5.83 8.44
C LEU A 19 6.23 5.19 9.80
N GLY A 20 7.05 4.25 10.26
CA GLY A 20 6.87 3.58 11.55
C GLY A 20 7.45 4.35 12.75
N SER A 21 8.52 5.12 12.57
CA SER A 21 9.26 5.77 13.67
C SER A 21 8.83 7.22 13.94
N ILE A 22 8.53 8.01 12.89
CA ILE A 22 8.15 9.42 13.03
C ILE A 22 6.88 9.58 13.89
N PRO A 23 5.79 8.83 13.67
CA PRO A 23 4.59 8.92 14.51
C PRO A 23 4.82 8.54 15.97
N GLN A 24 5.86 7.75 16.27
CA GLN A 24 6.17 7.37 17.66
C GLN A 24 6.83 8.51 18.43
N ARG A 25 7.62 9.34 17.73
CA ARG A 25 8.32 10.49 18.33
C ARG A 25 7.46 11.75 18.33
N TRP A 26 6.69 11.96 17.27
CA TRP A 26 5.89 13.17 17.05
C TRP A 26 4.42 13.01 17.44
N GLY A 27 3.86 11.81 17.31
CA GLY A 27 2.48 11.53 17.70
C GLY A 27 2.41 11.32 19.20
N GLY A 28 1.84 12.27 19.93
CA GLY A 28 1.46 12.06 21.34
C GLY A 28 0.57 10.82 21.49
N CYS A 29 0.48 10.27 22.71
CA CYS A 29 -0.21 8.98 22.97
C CYS A 29 -1.63 8.91 22.39
N GLU A 30 -2.36 10.03 22.38
CA GLU A 30 -3.75 10.11 21.93
C GLU A 30 -3.90 10.36 20.41
N GLN A 31 -2.89 10.96 19.77
CA GLN A 31 -2.97 11.38 18.35
C GLN A 31 -2.13 10.51 17.40
N ARG A 32 -1.32 9.59 17.93
CA ARG A 32 -0.47 8.68 17.14
C ARG A 32 -1.25 7.92 16.06
N GLY A 33 -2.47 7.46 16.37
CA GLY A 33 -3.33 6.76 15.40
C GLY A 33 -3.69 7.62 14.19
N ARG A 34 -3.97 8.92 14.40
CA ARG A 34 -4.27 9.87 13.31
C ARG A 34 -3.06 10.13 12.43
N PHE A 35 -1.87 10.27 13.03
CA PHE A 35 -0.61 10.43 12.29
C PHE A 35 -0.32 9.23 11.39
N VAL A 36 -0.45 8.01 11.93
CA VAL A 36 -0.25 6.78 11.15
C VAL A 36 -1.30 6.65 10.03
N ALA A 37 -2.56 7.00 10.31
CA ALA A 37 -3.61 7.00 9.29
C ALA A 37 -3.29 7.94 8.12
N ILE A 38 -2.94 9.20 8.39
CA ILE A 38 -2.57 10.17 7.34
C ILE A 38 -1.37 9.67 6.53
N LEU A 39 -0.33 9.20 7.20
CA LEU A 39 0.88 8.71 6.53
C LEU A 39 0.61 7.46 5.67
N SER A 40 -0.22 6.53 6.15
CA SER A 40 -0.58 5.33 5.38
C SER A 40 -1.51 5.59 4.20
N SER A 41 -2.30 6.67 4.21
CA SER A 41 -3.11 7.08 3.06
C SER A 41 -2.26 7.42 1.82
N SER A 42 -1.00 7.84 2.01
CA SER A 42 -0.06 8.13 0.92
C SER A 42 0.11 6.94 -0.04
N TYR A 43 0.02 5.71 0.47
CA TYR A 43 0.15 4.48 -0.31
C TYR A 43 -0.97 4.30 -1.36
N GLN A 44 -2.17 4.82 -1.11
CA GLN A 44 -3.26 4.81 -2.11
C GLN A 44 -3.25 6.05 -2.99
N ILE A 45 -2.83 7.18 -2.46
CA ILE A 45 -2.82 8.46 -3.17
C ILE A 45 -1.71 8.50 -4.23
N ALA A 46 -0.53 7.97 -3.93
CA ALA A 46 0.60 8.02 -4.85
C ALA A 46 0.34 7.32 -6.21
N PRO A 47 -0.24 6.10 -6.27
CA PRO A 47 -0.63 5.46 -7.53
C PRO A 47 -1.63 6.28 -8.35
N ILE A 48 -2.61 6.93 -7.70
CA ILE A 48 -3.62 7.76 -8.38
C ILE A 48 -2.93 8.88 -9.16
N PHE A 49 -2.06 9.64 -8.49
CA PHE A 49 -1.31 10.73 -9.14
C PHE A 49 -0.34 10.20 -10.20
N ALA A 50 0.37 9.10 -9.90
CA ALA A 50 1.31 8.49 -10.84
C ALA A 50 0.62 8.08 -12.14
N MET A 51 -0.51 7.38 -12.06
CA MET A 51 -1.24 6.88 -13.23
C MET A 51 -1.87 8.01 -14.05
N VAL A 52 -2.47 9.01 -13.40
CA VAL A 52 -3.09 10.15 -14.10
C VAL A 52 -2.04 11.04 -14.77
N LEU A 53 -0.96 11.39 -14.05
CA LEU A 53 0.11 12.20 -14.61
C LEU A 53 0.86 11.46 -15.72
N ALA A 54 1.15 10.17 -15.54
CA ALA A 54 1.79 9.38 -16.59
C ALA A 54 0.95 9.38 -17.88
N ALA A 55 -0.37 9.19 -17.78
CA ALA A 55 -1.24 9.27 -18.95
C ALA A 55 -1.25 10.66 -19.61
N ALA A 56 -1.33 11.73 -18.82
CA ALA A 56 -1.31 13.10 -19.33
C ALA A 56 0.00 13.44 -20.06
N PHE A 57 1.16 13.06 -19.49
CA PHE A 57 2.47 13.30 -20.10
C PHE A 57 2.70 12.43 -21.34
N CYS A 58 2.34 11.15 -21.29
CA CYS A 58 2.46 10.24 -22.44
C CYS A 58 1.58 10.65 -23.64
N SER A 59 0.47 11.35 -23.42
CA SER A 59 -0.35 11.93 -24.51
C SER A 59 0.09 13.32 -24.96
N SER A 60 1.06 13.94 -24.29
CA SER A 60 1.54 15.29 -24.60
C SER A 60 2.83 15.27 -25.43
N ALA A 61 3.21 16.42 -25.98
CA ALA A 61 4.46 16.59 -26.72
C ALA A 61 5.73 16.36 -25.86
N TYR A 62 5.61 16.40 -24.52
CA TYR A 62 6.72 16.17 -23.59
C TYR A 62 7.05 14.69 -23.39
N GLY A 63 6.21 13.78 -23.91
CA GLY A 63 6.41 12.34 -23.84
C GLY A 63 6.44 11.78 -22.41
N TRP A 64 6.84 10.51 -22.30
CA TRP A 64 6.93 9.79 -21.03
C TRP A 64 8.04 10.31 -20.12
N GLU A 65 9.10 10.89 -20.69
CA GLU A 65 10.26 11.42 -19.95
C GLU A 65 9.86 12.56 -19.01
N GLY A 66 8.91 13.40 -19.43
CA GLY A 66 8.38 14.52 -18.65
C GLY A 66 7.86 14.10 -17.27
N VAL A 67 7.25 12.91 -17.15
CA VAL A 67 6.75 12.41 -15.87
C VAL A 67 7.89 12.13 -14.89
N TYR A 68 9.04 11.63 -15.38
CA TYR A 68 10.21 11.34 -14.56
C TYR A 68 10.87 12.62 -14.05
N TYR A 69 10.97 13.66 -14.89
CA TYR A 69 11.47 14.96 -14.48
C TYR A 69 10.55 15.61 -13.43
N LEU A 70 9.22 15.55 -13.63
CA LEU A 70 8.26 16.11 -12.68
C LEU A 70 8.36 15.44 -11.30
N PHE A 71 8.35 14.10 -11.26
CA PHE A 71 8.49 13.37 -10.00
C PHE A 71 9.86 13.58 -9.36
N GLY A 72 10.94 13.58 -10.16
CA GLY A 72 12.29 13.83 -9.67
C GLY A 72 12.45 15.19 -8.98
N ILE A 73 12.00 16.26 -9.64
CA ILE A 73 12.04 17.62 -9.09
C ILE A 73 11.17 17.72 -7.83
N THR A 74 9.96 17.16 -7.86
CA THR A 74 9.05 17.16 -6.71
C THR A 74 9.66 16.42 -5.51
N THR A 75 10.32 15.28 -5.73
CA THR A 75 11.02 14.54 -4.68
C THR A 75 12.19 15.33 -4.11
N ILE A 76 12.99 16.01 -4.94
CA ILE A 76 14.11 16.85 -4.45
C ILE A 76 13.58 18.02 -3.63
N LEU A 77 12.58 18.75 -4.13
CA LEU A 77 11.99 19.90 -3.44
C LEU A 77 11.36 19.48 -2.11
N SER A 78 10.57 18.42 -2.09
CA SER A 78 9.96 17.90 -0.87
C SER A 78 11.00 17.36 0.12
N GLY A 79 12.08 16.74 -0.37
CA GLY A 79 13.22 16.31 0.45
C GLY A 79 13.95 17.49 1.10
N LEU A 80 14.15 18.59 0.36
CA LEU A 80 14.76 19.82 0.90
C LEU A 80 13.86 20.47 1.96
N VAL A 81 12.55 20.58 1.68
CA VAL A 81 11.57 21.09 2.64
C VAL A 81 11.56 20.23 3.90
N PHE A 82 11.56 18.89 3.75
CA PHE A 82 11.64 17.98 4.88
C PHE A 82 12.97 18.15 5.66
N PHE A 83 14.11 18.25 4.97
CA PHE A 83 15.42 18.44 5.63
C PHE A 83 15.52 19.74 6.43
N VAL A 84 14.86 20.81 5.96
CA VAL A 84 14.86 22.12 6.60
C VAL A 84 13.86 22.18 7.76
N LEU A 85 12.67 21.58 7.62
CA LEU A 85 11.60 21.64 8.62
C LEU A 85 11.66 20.54 9.68
N TYR A 86 12.09 19.33 9.31
CA TYR A 86 12.09 18.18 10.20
C TYR A 86 13.19 18.29 11.25
N SER A 87 12.89 17.86 12.48
CA SER A 87 13.86 17.75 13.56
C SER A 87 13.57 16.49 14.36
N ASP A 88 14.62 15.80 14.80
CA ASP A 88 14.47 14.54 15.55
C ASP A 88 13.77 14.74 16.91
N THR A 89 13.87 15.96 17.45
CA THR A 89 13.25 16.34 18.72
C THR A 89 12.17 17.40 18.46
N PRO A 90 10.89 17.13 18.79
CA PRO A 90 9.79 18.07 18.53
C PRO A 90 9.88 19.37 19.34
N LEU A 91 10.74 19.42 20.37
CA LEU A 91 10.98 20.61 21.19
C LEU A 91 12.14 21.48 20.68
N ASP A 92 12.97 20.94 19.81
CA ASP A 92 14.16 21.60 19.27
C ASP A 92 14.08 21.61 17.74
N THR A 93 12.98 22.17 17.23
CA THR A 93 12.80 22.37 15.80
C THR A 93 13.65 23.53 15.31
N ARG A 94 14.48 23.28 14.28
CA ARG A 94 15.48 24.23 13.74
C ARG A 94 14.93 25.62 13.39
N LEU A 95 13.65 25.73 13.04
CA LEU A 95 13.04 26.97 12.53
C LEU A 95 11.94 27.55 13.44
N PHE A 96 11.30 26.75 14.29
CA PHE A 96 10.18 27.19 15.11
C PHE A 96 10.19 26.50 16.47
N LYS A 97 10.03 27.26 17.56
CA LYS A 97 9.77 26.66 18.88
C LYS A 97 8.30 26.23 18.94
N ILE A 98 8.06 24.92 18.84
CA ILE A 98 6.71 24.39 19.03
C ILE A 98 6.41 24.43 20.53
N LYS A 99 5.37 25.18 20.92
CA LYS A 99 4.88 25.19 22.30
C LYS A 99 4.51 23.74 22.65
N GLN A 100 5.02 23.23 23.78
CA GLN A 100 4.76 21.85 24.22
C GLN A 100 3.28 21.51 24.06
N LEU A 101 2.94 20.71 23.04
CA LEU A 101 1.61 20.17 22.92
C LEU A 101 1.45 19.17 24.07
N PRO A 102 0.39 19.31 24.89
CA PRO A 102 0.14 18.36 25.96
C PRO A 102 0.05 16.94 25.37
N GLY A 103 0.90 16.03 25.86
CA GLY A 103 0.93 14.63 25.42
C GLY A 103 2.09 14.23 24.49
N ILE A 104 2.97 15.15 24.07
CA ILE A 104 4.26 14.77 23.46
C ILE A 104 5.15 14.22 24.58
N ALA A 105 5.34 12.90 24.60
CA ALA A 105 6.17 12.24 25.60
C ALA A 105 7.65 12.63 25.37
N VAL A 106 8.19 13.50 26.22
CA VAL A 106 9.64 13.79 26.28
C VAL A 106 10.43 12.57 26.79
N LYS A 107 9.74 11.64 27.46
CA LYS A 107 10.31 10.34 27.83
C LYS A 107 10.16 9.37 26.66
N PRO A 108 11.23 8.65 26.26
CA PRO A 108 11.08 7.54 25.33
C PRO A 108 9.99 6.62 25.86
N PRO A 109 9.15 6.02 24.98
CA PRO A 109 8.10 5.11 25.43
C PRO A 109 8.71 4.15 26.44
N ASN A 110 8.13 4.13 27.65
CA ASN A 110 8.54 3.29 28.77
C ASN A 110 9.05 1.98 28.20
N LYS A 111 10.32 1.60 28.50
CA LYS A 111 10.96 0.37 27.98
C LYS A 111 9.93 -0.75 28.02
N THR A 112 9.25 -0.98 26.89
CA THR A 112 8.31 -2.08 26.75
C THR A 112 9.17 -3.30 27.03
N GLY A 113 8.73 -4.17 27.93
CA GLY A 113 9.47 -5.38 28.27
C GLY A 113 9.96 -6.08 26.99
N SER A 114 11.09 -6.79 27.10
CA SER A 114 11.75 -7.44 25.95
C SER A 114 10.72 -8.03 24.99
N VAL A 115 10.79 -7.62 23.72
CA VAL A 115 9.86 -8.08 22.70
C VAL A 115 9.89 -9.62 22.70
N PRO A 116 8.75 -10.31 22.87
CA PRO A 116 8.72 -11.75 23.00
C PRO A 116 8.83 -12.40 21.61
N TYR A 117 9.96 -12.21 20.93
CA TYR A 117 10.20 -12.67 19.56
C TYR A 117 9.87 -14.16 19.40
N LYS A 118 10.33 -15.00 20.33
CA LYS A 118 10.03 -16.43 20.29
C LYS A 118 8.53 -16.70 20.24
N ALA A 119 7.75 -16.07 21.12
CA ALA A 119 6.30 -16.27 21.16
C ALA A 119 5.59 -15.75 19.89
N ILE A 120 6.07 -14.64 19.32
CA ILE A 120 5.55 -14.08 18.07
C ILE A 120 5.81 -15.04 16.91
N PHE A 121 7.05 -15.50 16.75
CA PHE A 121 7.45 -16.39 15.65
C PHE A 121 6.96 -17.83 15.81
N THR A 122 6.51 -18.26 16.99
CA THR A 122 5.89 -19.59 17.19
C THR A 122 4.36 -19.58 17.08
N SER A 123 3.72 -18.41 17.02
CA SER A 123 2.26 -18.31 17.05
C SER A 123 1.65 -18.58 15.67
N LEU A 124 0.75 -19.57 15.60
CA LEU A 124 0.03 -19.92 14.36
C LEU A 124 -0.80 -18.75 13.82
N SER A 125 -1.41 -17.95 14.70
CA SER A 125 -2.19 -16.78 14.29
C SER A 125 -1.33 -15.72 13.62
N VAL A 126 -0.07 -15.56 14.04
CA VAL A 126 0.88 -14.63 13.41
C VAL A 126 1.26 -15.11 12.02
N TRP A 127 1.58 -16.40 11.87
CA TRP A 127 1.86 -17.00 10.56
C TRP A 127 0.67 -16.91 9.60
N ALA A 128 -0.56 -17.10 10.08
CA ALA A 128 -1.75 -16.93 9.25
C ALA A 128 -1.92 -15.48 8.75
N LEU A 129 -1.60 -14.48 9.59
CA LEU A 129 -1.61 -13.07 9.19
C LEU A 129 -0.56 -12.80 8.12
N TRP A 130 0.68 -13.26 8.30
CA TRP A 130 1.75 -13.09 7.31
C TRP A 130 1.45 -13.79 5.99
N LEU A 131 0.97 -15.03 6.02
CA LEU A 131 0.62 -15.75 4.80
C LEU A 131 -0.50 -15.06 4.02
N THR A 132 -1.51 -14.52 4.72
CA THR A 132 -2.59 -13.79 4.04
C THR A 132 -2.10 -12.45 3.51
N ALA A 133 -1.25 -11.74 4.26
CA ALA A 133 -0.62 -10.50 3.83
C ALA A 133 0.23 -10.69 2.57
N PHE A 134 1.00 -11.78 2.49
CA PHE A 134 1.80 -12.12 1.31
C PHE A 134 0.92 -12.34 0.06
N GLY A 135 -0.20 -13.05 0.21
CA GLY A 135 -1.15 -13.26 -0.88
C GLY A 135 -1.78 -11.96 -1.39
N ASP A 136 -2.19 -11.06 -0.48
CA ASP A 136 -2.66 -9.72 -0.84
C ASP A 136 -1.56 -8.88 -1.48
N ALA A 137 -0.33 -8.91 -0.95
CA ALA A 137 0.81 -8.19 -1.51
C ALA A 137 1.08 -8.60 -2.97
N LEU A 138 1.06 -9.91 -3.27
CA LEU A 138 1.18 -10.42 -4.64
C LEU A 138 0.08 -9.88 -5.56
N GLY A 139 -1.18 -10.03 -5.17
CA GLY A 139 -2.31 -9.61 -5.99
C GLY A 139 -2.35 -8.09 -6.22
N HIS A 140 -2.10 -7.31 -5.17
CA HIS A 140 -2.08 -5.87 -5.21
C HIS A 140 -0.92 -5.33 -6.06
N GLN A 141 0.30 -5.85 -5.86
CA GLN A 141 1.48 -5.42 -6.64
C GLN A 141 1.35 -5.78 -8.12
N MET A 142 0.75 -6.93 -8.45
CA MET A 142 0.47 -7.31 -9.84
C MET A 142 -0.34 -6.24 -10.56
N PHE A 143 -1.46 -5.81 -9.97
CA PHE A 143 -2.30 -4.79 -10.60
C PHE A 143 -1.76 -3.38 -10.49
N LEU A 144 -0.97 -3.07 -9.45
CA LEU A 144 -0.28 -1.79 -9.36
C LEU A 144 0.72 -1.62 -10.51
N MET A 145 1.49 -2.66 -10.84
CA MET A 145 2.53 -2.60 -11.87
C MET A 145 1.98 -2.82 -13.28
N TYR A 146 1.08 -3.80 -13.44
CA TYR A 146 0.61 -4.27 -14.75
C TYR A 146 -0.82 -3.85 -15.07
N GLY A 147 -1.55 -3.21 -14.15
CA GLY A 147 -2.92 -2.73 -14.38
C GLY A 147 -3.04 -1.79 -15.59
N PRO A 148 -2.21 -0.73 -15.70
CA PRO A 148 -2.23 0.14 -16.88
C PRO A 148 -1.91 -0.61 -18.17
N THR A 149 -0.93 -1.52 -18.14
CA THR A 149 -0.56 -2.36 -19.29
C THR A 149 -1.73 -3.26 -19.72
N TYR A 150 -2.43 -3.88 -18.77
CA TYR A 150 -3.61 -4.70 -19.05
C TYR A 150 -4.73 -3.86 -19.70
N MET A 151 -5.02 -2.68 -19.15
CA MET A 151 -6.05 -1.80 -19.70
C MET A 151 -5.73 -1.31 -21.11
N ASN A 152 -4.46 -1.00 -21.39
CA ASN A 152 -4.08 -0.50 -22.71
C ASN A 152 -3.88 -1.63 -23.73
N LYS A 153 -3.13 -2.68 -23.40
CA LYS A 153 -2.78 -3.75 -24.33
C LYS A 153 -3.87 -4.80 -24.53
N VAL A 154 -4.62 -5.15 -23.49
CA VAL A 154 -5.65 -6.21 -23.55
C VAL A 154 -7.02 -5.58 -23.76
N LEU A 155 -7.39 -4.61 -22.92
CA LEU A 155 -8.71 -3.97 -23.00
C LEU A 155 -8.79 -2.88 -24.10
N LYS A 156 -7.66 -2.59 -24.77
CA LYS A 156 -7.54 -1.63 -25.88
C LYS A 156 -8.02 -0.21 -25.55
N PHE A 157 -8.02 0.19 -24.28
CA PHE A 157 -8.30 1.57 -23.90
C PHE A 157 -7.17 2.51 -24.35
N ASN A 158 -7.52 3.74 -24.73
CA ASN A 158 -6.52 4.73 -25.09
C ASN A 158 -5.71 5.17 -23.85
N ILE A 159 -4.53 5.76 -24.04
CA ILE A 159 -3.60 6.11 -22.96
C ILE A 159 -4.25 7.03 -21.90
N ALA A 160 -5.02 8.03 -22.34
CA ALA A 160 -5.71 8.97 -21.45
C ALA A 160 -6.76 8.27 -20.57
N GLN A 161 -7.58 7.39 -21.17
CA GLN A 161 -8.57 6.57 -20.47
C GLN A 161 -7.89 5.56 -19.55
N THR A 162 -6.81 4.92 -19.99
CA THR A 162 -6.03 3.98 -19.18
C THR A 162 -5.54 4.63 -17.88
N GLY A 163 -5.02 5.85 -17.92
CA GLY A 163 -4.59 6.54 -16.69
C GLY A 163 -5.74 6.76 -15.69
N LEU A 164 -6.88 7.23 -16.17
CA LEU A 164 -8.05 7.49 -15.33
C LEU A 164 -8.68 6.19 -14.79
N LEU A 165 -8.86 5.20 -15.66
CA LEU A 165 -9.45 3.91 -15.33
C LEU A 165 -8.53 3.07 -14.42
N ALA A 166 -7.21 3.19 -14.55
CA ALA A 166 -6.27 2.54 -13.64
C ALA A 166 -6.21 3.21 -12.27
N ALA A 167 -6.40 4.54 -12.21
CA ALA A 167 -6.43 5.29 -10.95
C ALA A 167 -7.75 5.12 -10.17
N LEU A 168 -8.88 4.95 -10.86
CA LEU A 168 -10.23 4.88 -10.27
C LEU A 168 -10.34 3.85 -9.13
N PRO A 169 -9.82 2.61 -9.23
CA PRO A 169 -9.94 1.63 -8.17
C PRO A 169 -9.21 2.02 -6.89
N PHE A 170 -8.04 2.65 -7.00
CA PHE A 170 -7.30 3.15 -5.85
C PHE A 170 -8.05 4.29 -5.15
N LEU A 171 -8.73 5.16 -5.92
CA LEU A 171 -9.58 6.21 -5.36
C LEU A 171 -10.77 5.64 -4.60
N LEU A 172 -11.50 4.71 -5.20
CA LEU A 172 -12.65 4.05 -4.57
C LEU A 172 -12.22 3.21 -3.35
N CYS A 173 -11.03 2.63 -3.38
CA CYS A 173 -10.44 1.87 -2.28
C CYS A 173 -10.32 2.72 -1.01
N ILE A 174 -9.97 4.02 -1.13
CA ILE A 174 -9.90 4.93 0.02
C ILE A 174 -11.27 5.04 0.71
N ALA A 175 -12.34 5.25 -0.06
CA ALA A 175 -13.70 5.35 0.48
C ALA A 175 -14.13 4.04 1.16
N VAL A 176 -13.89 2.90 0.50
CA VAL A 176 -14.22 1.57 1.04
C VAL A 176 -13.48 1.28 2.34
N LYS A 177 -12.20 1.67 2.46
CA LYS A 177 -11.43 1.50 3.70
C LYS A 177 -11.99 2.32 4.86
N VAL A 178 -12.44 3.55 4.60
CA VAL A 178 -13.11 4.38 5.62
C VAL A 178 -14.41 3.72 6.08
N LEU A 179 -15.23 3.25 5.14
CA LEU A 179 -16.48 2.53 5.46
C LEU A 179 -16.21 1.26 6.27
N ALA A 180 -15.17 0.50 5.92
CA ALA A 180 -14.78 -0.72 6.62
C ALA A 180 -14.28 -0.46 8.03
N GLY A 181 -13.52 0.62 8.24
CA GLY A 181 -13.14 1.07 9.58
C GLY A 181 -14.36 1.40 10.43
N MET A 182 -15.30 2.19 9.89
CA MET A 182 -16.56 2.48 10.59
C MET A 182 -17.39 1.23 10.87
N PHE A 183 -17.39 0.26 9.95
CA PHE A 183 -18.04 -1.03 10.15
C PHE A 183 -17.39 -1.80 11.31
N LEU A 184 -16.06 -1.85 11.38
CA LEU A 184 -15.31 -2.46 12.49
C LEU A 184 -15.59 -1.79 13.84
N ASP A 185 -15.81 -0.48 13.86
CA ASP A 185 -16.11 0.25 15.09
C ASP A 185 -17.57 0.12 15.55
N LYS A 186 -18.54 0.19 14.62
CA LYS A 186 -19.97 0.34 14.95
C LYS A 186 -20.80 -0.95 14.90
N ALA A 187 -20.40 -1.96 14.13
CA ALA A 187 -21.24 -3.15 14.03
C ALA A 187 -21.22 -3.96 15.33
N GLY A 188 -22.41 -4.23 15.89
CA GLY A 188 -22.66 -4.84 17.21
C GLY A 188 -22.32 -6.33 17.33
N PHE A 189 -21.23 -6.79 16.71
CA PHE A 189 -20.72 -8.13 16.95
C PHE A 189 -20.11 -8.21 18.35
N PRO A 190 -20.43 -9.25 19.14
CA PRO A 190 -19.89 -9.40 20.49
C PRO A 190 -18.39 -9.74 20.51
N ASP A 191 -17.84 -10.23 19.39
CA ASP A 191 -16.44 -10.67 19.28
C ASP A 191 -15.71 -9.96 18.13
N ILE A 192 -14.82 -9.04 18.51
CA ILE A 192 -13.98 -8.26 17.58
C ILE A 192 -13.01 -9.16 16.79
N GLN A 193 -12.59 -10.30 17.32
CA GLN A 193 -11.69 -11.22 16.63
C GLN A 193 -12.40 -11.91 15.46
N LYS A 194 -13.60 -12.44 15.70
CA LYS A 194 -14.43 -13.07 14.65
C LYS A 194 -14.77 -12.07 13.55
N LYS A 195 -15.12 -10.85 13.93
CA LYS A 195 -15.43 -9.76 12.99
C LYS A 195 -14.25 -9.42 12.09
N THR A 196 -13.07 -9.25 12.69
CA THR A 196 -11.85 -8.91 11.98
C THR A 196 -11.41 -10.05 11.05
N ARG A 197 -11.51 -11.30 11.54
CA ARG A 197 -11.22 -12.50 10.75
C ARG A 197 -12.18 -12.67 9.57
N LEU A 198 -13.48 -12.45 9.78
CA LEU A 198 -14.48 -12.51 8.72
C LEU A 198 -14.19 -11.46 7.64
N LEU A 199 -13.85 -10.23 8.05
CA LEU A 199 -13.49 -9.17 7.12
C LEU A 199 -12.24 -9.52 6.32
N SER A 200 -11.16 -9.97 6.98
CA SER A 200 -9.90 -10.29 6.29
C SER A 200 -10.04 -11.50 5.36
N SER A 201 -10.60 -12.62 5.86
CA SER A 201 -10.71 -13.85 5.09
C SER A 201 -11.80 -13.78 4.03
N GLY A 202 -12.93 -13.13 4.33
CA GLY A 202 -14.01 -12.91 3.36
C GLY A 202 -13.57 -12.02 2.20
N SER A 203 -12.85 -10.94 2.50
CA SER A 203 -12.30 -10.06 1.46
C SER A 203 -11.23 -10.76 0.62
N GLN A 204 -10.37 -11.58 1.23
CA GLN A 204 -9.38 -12.38 0.50
C GLN A 204 -10.07 -13.38 -0.44
N ALA A 205 -11.10 -14.09 0.02
CA ALA A 205 -11.84 -15.03 -0.81
C ALA A 205 -12.56 -14.32 -1.98
N ALA A 206 -13.18 -13.17 -1.71
CA ALA A 206 -13.83 -12.36 -2.75
C ALA A 206 -12.81 -11.86 -3.78
N MET A 207 -11.64 -11.42 -3.34
CA MET A 207 -10.54 -11.03 -4.22
C MET A 207 -10.11 -12.20 -5.11
N THR A 208 -9.88 -13.39 -4.55
CA THR A 208 -9.51 -14.59 -5.32
C THR A 208 -10.58 -14.98 -6.34
N LEU A 209 -11.86 -14.88 -5.99
CA LEU A 209 -12.97 -15.12 -6.91
C LEU A 209 -12.96 -14.12 -8.07
N CYS A 210 -12.75 -12.83 -7.78
CA CYS A 210 -12.64 -11.81 -8.81
C CYS A 210 -11.41 -12.03 -9.72
N PHE A 211 -10.28 -12.50 -9.18
CA PHE A 211 -9.14 -12.91 -9.98
C PHE A 211 -9.48 -14.04 -10.96
N ALA A 212 -10.11 -15.11 -10.45
CA ALA A 212 -10.54 -16.24 -11.30
C ALA A 212 -11.54 -15.79 -12.38
N LEU A 213 -12.47 -14.89 -12.02
CA LEU A 213 -13.40 -14.30 -12.97
C LEU A 213 -12.68 -13.47 -14.03
N LEU A 214 -11.69 -12.66 -13.65
CA LEU A 214 -10.94 -11.84 -14.60
C LEU A 214 -10.16 -12.70 -15.62
N ILE A 215 -9.63 -13.85 -15.19
CA ILE A 215 -8.96 -14.82 -16.08
C ILE A 215 -9.96 -15.46 -17.05
N ALA A 216 -11.17 -15.76 -16.59
CA ALA A 216 -12.21 -16.40 -17.41
C ALA A 216 -12.90 -15.45 -18.40
N LEU A 217 -12.78 -14.13 -18.21
CA LEU A 217 -13.46 -13.15 -19.05
C LEU A 217 -12.72 -12.93 -20.39
N PRO A 218 -13.45 -12.90 -21.53
CA PRO A 218 -12.85 -12.58 -22.81
C PRO A 218 -12.45 -11.10 -22.88
N ALA A 219 -11.38 -10.79 -23.60
CA ALA A 219 -10.87 -9.42 -23.77
C ALA A 219 -11.89 -8.45 -24.41
N THR A 220 -12.89 -8.99 -25.12
CA THR A 220 -14.01 -8.24 -25.73
C THR A 220 -14.97 -7.64 -24.69
N ALA A 221 -15.00 -8.17 -23.47
CA ALA A 221 -15.84 -7.69 -22.38
C ALA A 221 -15.14 -6.58 -21.56
N SER A 222 -14.55 -5.59 -22.23
CA SER A 222 -13.60 -4.65 -21.62
C SER A 222 -14.17 -3.85 -20.43
N PHE A 223 -15.44 -3.47 -20.50
CA PHE A 223 -16.13 -2.79 -19.40
C PHE A 223 -16.34 -3.71 -18.17
N LEU A 224 -16.68 -4.98 -18.40
CA LEU A 224 -16.87 -5.95 -17.32
C LEU A 224 -15.53 -6.28 -16.66
N SER A 225 -14.47 -6.49 -17.45
CA SER A 225 -13.11 -6.69 -16.93
C SER A 225 -12.62 -5.52 -16.09
N GLN A 226 -12.97 -4.28 -16.48
CA GLN A 226 -12.67 -3.08 -15.68
C GLN A 226 -13.41 -3.06 -14.34
N ILE A 227 -14.68 -3.47 -14.31
CA ILE A 227 -15.44 -3.60 -13.06
C ILE A 227 -14.80 -4.65 -12.15
N VAL A 228 -14.46 -5.82 -12.69
CA VAL A 228 -13.84 -6.90 -11.93
C VAL A 228 -12.47 -6.47 -11.41
N PHE A 229 -11.63 -5.83 -12.22
CA PHE A 229 -10.37 -5.22 -11.79
C PHE A 229 -10.58 -4.24 -10.63
N THR A 230 -11.61 -3.39 -10.73
CA THR A 230 -11.97 -2.45 -9.67
C THR A 230 -12.32 -3.18 -8.39
N CYS A 231 -13.18 -4.20 -8.46
CA CYS A 231 -13.57 -5.02 -7.31
C CYS A 231 -12.38 -5.68 -6.62
N ILE A 232 -11.37 -6.16 -7.37
CA ILE A 232 -10.17 -6.75 -6.78
C ILE A 232 -9.45 -5.74 -5.88
N ILE A 233 -9.19 -4.53 -6.37
CA ILE A 233 -8.51 -3.49 -5.57
C ILE A 233 -9.35 -3.05 -4.36
N LEU A 234 -10.69 -3.05 -4.48
CA LEU A 234 -11.58 -2.76 -3.36
C LEU A 234 -11.51 -3.86 -2.28
N PHE A 235 -11.56 -5.12 -2.67
CA PHE A 235 -11.44 -6.25 -1.75
C PHE A 235 -10.05 -6.31 -1.10
N SER A 236 -8.98 -5.99 -1.83
CA SER A 236 -7.65 -5.79 -1.25
C SER A 236 -7.64 -4.68 -0.20
N GLY A 237 -8.34 -3.57 -0.46
CA GLY A 237 -8.54 -2.49 0.53
C GLY A 237 -9.23 -2.96 1.81
N LEU A 238 -10.33 -3.70 1.68
CA LEU A 238 -11.06 -4.30 2.81
C LEU A 238 -10.21 -5.32 3.57
N HIS A 239 -9.47 -6.16 2.84
CA HIS A 239 -8.55 -7.12 3.40
C HIS A 239 -7.51 -6.44 4.28
N ASN A 240 -6.90 -5.35 3.79
CA ASN A 240 -5.92 -4.56 4.54
C ASN A 240 -6.48 -4.05 5.87
N VAL A 241 -7.71 -3.53 5.89
CA VAL A 241 -8.34 -3.06 7.15
C VAL A 241 -8.47 -4.23 8.15
N GLY A 242 -8.96 -5.39 7.70
CA GLY A 242 -9.04 -6.58 8.55
C GLY A 242 -7.66 -7.08 9.02
N LEU A 243 -6.66 -7.10 8.13
CA LEU A 243 -5.31 -7.56 8.41
C LEU A 243 -4.63 -6.70 9.49
N PHE A 244 -4.66 -5.37 9.35
CA PHE A 244 -4.03 -4.46 10.31
C PHE A 244 -4.74 -4.48 11.67
N SER A 245 -6.07 -4.52 11.70
CA SER A 245 -6.82 -4.73 12.95
C SER A 245 -6.49 -6.09 13.57
N GLY A 246 -6.32 -7.15 12.76
CA GLY A 246 -5.93 -8.47 13.23
C GLY A 246 -4.55 -8.48 13.88
N CYS A 247 -3.58 -7.81 13.26
CA CYS A 247 -2.23 -7.62 13.83
C CYS A 247 -2.28 -6.90 15.18
N GLN A 248 -3.12 -5.87 15.31
CA GLN A 248 -3.31 -5.16 16.57
C GLN A 248 -3.93 -6.04 17.65
N ILE A 249 -4.92 -6.86 17.32
CA ILE A 249 -5.58 -7.73 18.31
C ILE A 249 -4.65 -8.86 18.77
N VAL A 250 -3.91 -9.50 17.84
CA VAL A 250 -3.03 -10.64 18.14
C VAL A 250 -1.77 -10.20 18.89
N ALA A 251 -1.09 -9.15 18.41
CA ALA A 251 0.21 -8.74 18.95
C ALA A 251 0.12 -7.57 19.95
N LYS A 252 -1.07 -6.95 20.11
CA LYS A 252 -1.31 -5.81 21.01
C LYS A 252 -0.26 -4.70 20.81
N GLN A 253 0.54 -4.44 21.84
CA GLN A 253 1.62 -3.45 21.84
C GLN A 253 2.79 -3.78 20.89
N PHE A 254 2.94 -5.06 20.50
CA PHE A 254 3.99 -5.53 19.59
C PHE A 254 3.53 -5.63 18.13
N SER A 255 2.36 -5.08 17.78
CA SER A 255 1.82 -5.08 16.40
C SER A 255 2.76 -4.45 15.37
N HIS A 256 3.63 -3.53 15.79
CA HIS A 256 4.67 -2.94 14.94
C HIS A 256 5.63 -4.00 14.35
N VAL A 257 5.93 -5.07 15.10
CA VAL A 257 6.80 -6.17 14.62
C VAL A 257 6.14 -6.89 13.45
N LEU A 258 4.84 -7.18 13.55
CA LEU A 258 4.08 -7.83 12.48
C LEU A 258 4.01 -6.94 11.25
N THR A 259 3.70 -5.65 11.42
CA THR A 259 3.60 -4.71 10.30
C THR A 259 4.94 -4.46 9.60
N LEU A 260 6.06 -4.57 10.32
CA LEU A 260 7.40 -4.51 9.73
C LEU A 260 7.65 -5.69 8.79
N VAL A 261 7.31 -6.92 9.21
CA VAL A 261 7.42 -8.11 8.36
C VAL A 261 6.54 -7.98 7.12
N ILE A 262 5.28 -7.53 7.28
CA ILE A 262 4.37 -7.28 6.14
C ILE A 262 4.97 -6.24 5.17
N SER A 263 5.62 -5.19 5.68
CA SER A 263 6.27 -4.19 4.82
C SER A 263 7.46 -4.78 4.06
N MET A 264 8.23 -5.68 4.68
CA MET A 264 9.30 -6.42 4.01
C MET A 264 8.77 -7.36 2.93
N GLU A 265 7.65 -8.04 3.17
CA GLU A 265 6.97 -8.88 2.19
C GLU A 265 6.56 -8.07 0.95
N ILE A 266 5.90 -6.92 1.13
CA ILE A 266 5.50 -6.03 0.03
C ILE A 266 6.73 -5.60 -0.79
N GLY A 267 7.81 -5.19 -0.13
CA GLY A 267 9.04 -4.79 -0.82
C GLY A 267 9.70 -5.94 -1.59
N THR A 268 9.69 -7.14 -1.02
CA THR A 268 10.24 -8.35 -1.66
C THR A 268 9.42 -8.76 -2.88
N VAL A 269 8.08 -8.74 -2.75
CA VAL A 269 7.16 -8.99 -3.87
C VAL A 269 7.41 -7.98 -4.98
N ALA A 270 7.49 -6.69 -4.66
CA ALA A 270 7.73 -5.64 -5.65
C ALA A 270 9.06 -5.81 -6.40
N LEU A 271 10.07 -6.40 -5.76
CA LEU A 271 11.37 -6.67 -6.39
C LEU A 271 11.31 -7.89 -7.33
N ILE A 272 10.68 -8.97 -6.90
CA ILE A 272 10.72 -10.28 -7.59
C ILE A 272 9.68 -10.34 -8.70
N LEU A 273 8.50 -9.76 -8.49
CA LEU A 273 7.35 -9.88 -9.38
C LEU A 273 7.66 -9.49 -10.83
N PRO A 274 8.39 -8.39 -11.12
CA PRO A 274 8.76 -8.07 -12.50
C PRO A 274 9.61 -9.12 -13.18
N GLY A 275 10.51 -9.78 -12.45
CA GLY A 275 11.32 -10.87 -12.98
C GLY A 275 10.48 -12.10 -13.34
N ILE A 276 9.51 -12.45 -12.49
CA ILE A 276 8.57 -13.55 -12.75
C ILE A 276 7.74 -13.24 -14.00
N VAL A 277 7.12 -12.06 -14.07
CA VAL A 277 6.28 -11.69 -15.21
C VAL A 277 7.11 -11.60 -16.50
N SER A 278 8.32 -11.05 -16.45
CA SER A 278 9.20 -11.02 -17.61
C SER A 278 9.62 -12.40 -18.11
N SER A 279 9.66 -13.41 -17.23
CA SER A 279 9.98 -14.79 -17.64
C SER A 279 8.78 -15.53 -18.25
N LEU A 280 7.56 -15.17 -17.83
CA LEU A 280 6.31 -15.79 -18.29
C LEU A 280 5.73 -15.10 -19.53
N ALA A 281 5.89 -13.78 -19.64
CA ALA A 281 5.35 -12.94 -20.72
C ALA A 281 6.36 -11.85 -21.13
N PRO A 282 7.44 -12.22 -21.86
CA PRO A 282 8.55 -11.32 -22.16
C PRO A 282 8.15 -10.13 -23.05
N HIS A 283 7.19 -10.27 -23.96
CA HIS A 283 6.73 -9.18 -24.83
C HIS A 283 5.40 -8.55 -24.38
N ASN A 284 4.75 -9.13 -23.37
CA ASN A 284 3.42 -8.72 -22.91
C ASN A 284 2.44 -8.64 -24.08
N GLU A 285 2.47 -9.66 -24.96
CA GLU A 285 1.58 -9.78 -26.12
C GLU A 285 0.52 -10.86 -25.87
N GLU A 286 -0.68 -10.67 -26.44
CA GLU A 286 -1.79 -11.62 -26.29
C GLU A 286 -1.41 -13.03 -26.82
N SER A 287 -0.53 -13.10 -27.81
CA SER A 287 -0.05 -14.34 -28.43
C SER A 287 0.86 -15.20 -27.55
N GLU A 288 1.47 -14.64 -26.49
CA GLU A 288 2.36 -15.40 -25.60
C GLU A 288 1.61 -16.26 -24.59
N VAL A 289 0.33 -15.95 -24.34
CA VAL A 289 -0.50 -16.58 -23.31
C VAL A 289 -1.58 -17.50 -23.93
N SER A 290 -1.80 -17.41 -25.25
CA SER A 290 -2.80 -18.20 -25.99
C SER A 290 -2.24 -19.49 -26.61
N GLY A 291 -1.16 -20.04 -26.06
CA GLY A 291 -0.56 -21.32 -26.47
C GLY A 291 -1.14 -22.51 -25.74
#